data_AF-A0A3N9V8D9-F1
#
_entry.id   AF-A0A3N9V8D9-F1
#
_cell.length_a   1.000
_cell.length_b   1.000
_cell.length_c   1.000
_cell.angle_alpha   90.00
_cell.angle_beta   90.00
_cell.angle_gamma   90.00
#
_symmetry.space_group_name_H-M   'P 1'
#
loop_
_entity.id
_entity.type
_entity.pdbx_description
1 polymer ?
#
loop_
_entity_poly.entity_id
_entity_poly.type
_entity_poly.pdbx_seq_one_letter_code
_entity_poly.pdbx_strand_id
1 'polypeptide(L)' 'HLTAAGLPEFIVADQSAYLAKAVSLAHDLSHLENIRSGLRERMKSSPLCDAPRFTRNLEDAYRNMWRRWCEKQ' A
#
# COMPACT_ATOMS: atom_id res chain seq x y z
N HIS A 1 1.44 -1.49 3.32
CA HIS A 1 1.71 -0.27 2.53
C HIS A 1 1.88 -0.55 1.03
N LEU A 2 2.68 -1.53 0.60
CA LEU A 2 2.87 -1.83 -0.84
C LEU A 2 1.59 -2.22 -1.57
N THR A 3 0.70 -3.00 -0.93
CA THR A 3 -0.63 -3.29 -1.48
C THR A 3 -1.46 -2.03 -1.71
N ALA A 4 -1.41 -1.09 -0.76
CA ALA A 4 -2.11 0.19 -0.88
C ALA A 4 -1.50 1.10 -1.95
N ALA A 5 -0.22 0.93 -2.27
CA ALA A 5 0.46 1.61 -3.37
C ALA A 5 0.28 0.90 -4.74
N GLY A 6 -0.49 -0.20 -4.80
CA GLY A 6 -0.68 -0.97 -6.03
C GLY A 6 0.55 -1.75 -6.47
N LEU A 7 1.35 -2.24 -5.51
CA LEU A 7 2.60 -2.97 -5.73
C LEU A 7 2.64 -4.33 -4.99
N PRO A 8 1.59 -5.17 -5.04
CA PRO A 8 1.59 -6.46 -4.34
C PRO A 8 2.66 -7.43 -4.86
N GLU A 9 3.12 -7.28 -6.10
CA GLU A 9 4.13 -8.12 -6.76
C GLU A 9 5.53 -8.05 -6.13
N PHE A 10 5.76 -7.04 -5.28
CA PHE A 10 6.98 -6.84 -4.50
C PHE A 10 6.88 -7.42 -3.08
N ILE A 11 5.74 -7.99 -2.72
CA ILE A 11 5.53 -8.65 -1.43
C ILE A 11 5.89 -10.13 -1.58
N VAL A 12 6.75 -10.61 -0.69
CA VAL A 12 7.23 -11.99 -0.65
C VAL A 12 7.07 -12.54 0.76
N ALA A 13 6.90 -13.86 0.88
CA ALA A 13 6.54 -14.50 2.15
C ALA A 13 7.71 -14.66 3.12
N ASP A 14 8.94 -14.75 2.61
CA ASP A 14 10.12 -15.06 3.41
C ASP A 14 11.41 -14.43 2.83
N GLN A 15 12.50 -14.59 3.57
CA GLN A 15 13.80 -14.01 3.25
C GLN A 15 14.43 -14.62 1.99
N SER A 16 14.26 -15.91 1.74
CA SER A 16 14.80 -16.57 0.55
C SER A 16 14.10 -16.06 -0.72
N ALA A 17 12.78 -15.94 -0.65
CA ALA A 17 11.97 -15.35 -1.72
C ALA A 17 12.32 -13.87 -1.95
N TYR A 18 12.64 -13.13 -0.89
CA TYR A 18 13.14 -11.75 -0.99
C TYR A 18 14.44 -11.65 -1.76
N LEU A 19 15.43 -12.48 -1.42
CA LEU A 19 16.72 -12.51 -2.12
C LEU A 19 16.54 -12.87 -3.60
N ALA A 20 15.77 -13.92 -3.89
CA ALA A 20 15.50 -14.32 -5.27
C ALA A 20 14.82 -13.21 -6.09
N LYS A 21 13.82 -12.54 -5.52
CA LYS A 21 13.13 -11.42 -6.16
C LYS A 21 14.08 -10.23 -6.38
N ALA A 22 14.89 -9.87 -5.39
CA ALA A 22 15.84 -8.77 -5.49
C ALA A 22 16.90 -9.02 -6.58
N VAL A 23 17.47 -10.23 -6.63
CA VAL A 23 18.43 -10.64 -7.66
C VAL A 23 17.78 -10.61 -9.04
N SER A 24 16.58 -11.19 -9.19
CA SER A 24 15.85 -11.17 -10.46
C SER A 24 15.60 -9.75 -10.97
N LEU A 25 15.18 -8.84 -10.09
CA LEU A 25 14.95 -7.44 -10.46
C LEU A 25 16.27 -6.73 -10.82
N ALA A 26 17.36 -7.00 -10.11
CA ALA A 26 18.66 -6.40 -10.39
C ALA A 26 19.24 -6.83 -11.74
N HIS A 27 18.88 -8.02 -12.23
CA HIS A 27 19.29 -8.51 -13.55
C HIS A 27 18.49 -7.92 -14.72
N ASP A 28 17.30 -7.36 -14.47
CA ASP A 28 16.43 -6.77 -15.52
C ASP A 28 16.23 -5.27 -15.29
N LEU A 29 17.25 -4.51 -15.70
CA LEU A 29 17.26 -3.05 -15.54
C LEU A 29 16.18 -2.36 -16.39
N SER A 30 15.88 -2.88 -17.58
CA SER A 30 14.84 -2.33 -18.45
C SER A 30 13.45 -2.49 -17.83
N HIS A 31 13.18 -3.63 -17.21
CA HIS A 31 11.95 -3.82 -16.43
C HIS A 31 11.87 -2.86 -15.23
N LEU A 32 12.97 -2.67 -14.49
CA LEU A 32 13.03 -1.72 -13.38
C LEU A 32 12.80 -0.27 -13.82
N GLU A 33 13.37 0.14 -14.95
CA GLU A 33 13.16 1.48 -15.52
C GLU A 33 11.68 1.71 -15.83
N ASN A 34 11.03 0.74 -16.49
CA ASN A 34 9.60 0.80 -16.79
C ASN A 34 8.76 0.95 -15.52
N ILE A 35 9.04 0.15 -14.48
CA ILE A 35 8.35 0.27 -13.18
C ILE A 35 8.57 1.66 -12.58
N ARG A 36 9.81 2.14 -12.54
CA ARG A 36 10.18 3.42 -11.89
C ARG A 36 9.58 4.62 -12.61
N SER A 37 9.47 4.57 -13.94
CA SER A 37 8.91 5.65 -14.75
C SER A 37 7.46 5.97 -14.37
N GLY A 38 6.63 4.95 -14.14
CA GLY A 38 5.22 5.09 -13.77
C GLY A 38 4.96 5.21 -12.26
N LEU A 39 5.97 5.02 -11.42
CA LEU A 39 5.78 4.84 -9.98
C LEU A 39 5.20 6.08 -9.28
N ARG A 40 5.62 7.28 -9.69
CA ARG A 40 5.11 8.53 -9.08
C ARG A 40 3.61 8.70 -9.32
N GLU A 41 3.16 8.46 -10.55
CA GLU A 41 1.76 8.61 -10.90
C GLU A 41 0.91 7.52 -10.24
N ARG A 42 1.41 6.27 -10.25
CA ARG A 42 0.76 5.17 -9.52
C ARG A 42 0.60 5.52 -8.04
N MET A 43 1.65 6.03 -7.38
CA MET A 43 1.59 6.42 -5.96
C MET A 43 0.53 7.50 -5.71
N LYS A 44 0.51 8.56 -6.51
CA LYS A 44 -0.47 9.64 -6.41
C LYS A 44 -1.91 9.15 -6.58
N SER A 45 -2.13 8.25 -7.53
CA SER A 45 -3.45 7.65 -7.79
C SER A 45 -3.87 6.60 -6.75
N SER A 46 -2.95 6.19 -5.88
CA SER A 46 -3.19 5.09 -4.95
C SER A 46 -4.01 5.54 -3.73
N PRO A 47 -4.76 4.63 -3.09
CA PRO A 47 -5.44 4.90 -1.83
C PRO A 47 -4.55 5.45 -0.71
N LEU A 48 -3.23 5.26 -0.80
CA LEU A 48 -2.27 5.82 0.15
C LEU A 48 -2.23 7.35 0.12
N CYS A 49 -2.49 7.95 -1.04
CA CYS A 49 -2.51 9.41 -1.23
C CYS A 49 -3.92 10.01 -1.29
N ASP A 50 -4.97 9.18 -1.11
CA ASP A 50 -6.36 9.63 -1.06
C ASP A 50 -6.73 10.08 0.37
N ALA A 51 -6.28 11.29 0.72
CA ALA A 51 -6.53 11.88 2.04
C ALA A 51 -8.03 12.01 2.37
N PRO A 52 -8.91 12.48 1.47
CA PRO A 52 -10.35 12.53 1.75
C PRO A 52 -10.95 11.17 2.09
N ARG A 53 -10.58 10.10 1.37
CA ARG A 53 -11.06 8.75 1.68
C ARG A 53 -10.52 8.24 3.01
N PHE A 54 -9.25 8.51 3.31
CA PHE A 54 -8.67 8.16 4.60
C PHE A 54 -9.43 8.82 5.76
N THR A 55 -9.71 10.12 5.65
CA THR A 55 -10.43 10.87 6.69
C THR A 55 -11.84 10.33 6.90
N ARG A 56 -12.60 10.02 5.85
CA ARG A 56 -13.94 9.43 5.99
C ARG A 56 -13.91 8.11 6.76
N ASN A 57 -12.97 7.22 6.40
CA ASN A 57 -12.81 5.94 7.10
C ASN A 57 -12.45 6.14 8.58
N LEU A 58 -11.65 7.16 8.89
CA LEU A 58 -11.27 7.51 10.25
C LEU A 58 -12.48 8.03 11.05
N GLU A 59 -13.25 8.94 10.47
CA GLU A 59 -14.46 9.50 11.06
C GLU A 59 -15.49 8.40 11.37
N ASP A 60 -15.68 7.47 10.44
CA ASP A 60 -16.56 6.31 10.64
C ASP A 60 -16.07 5.43 11.78
N ALA A 61 -14.76 5.18 11.86
CA ALA A 61 -14.16 4.42 12.95
C ALA A 61 -14.40 5.10 14.30
N TYR A 62 -14.16 6.41 14.40
CA TYR A 62 -14.43 7.18 15.63
C TYR A 62 -15.91 7.16 16.00
N ARG A 63 -16.80 7.35 15.03
CA ARG A 63 -18.25 7.28 15.28
C ARG A 63 -18.68 5.92 15.81
N ASN A 64 -18.11 4.84 15.28
CA ASN A 64 -18.39 3.49 15.74
C ASN A 64 -17.81 3.21 17.14
N MET A 65 -16.63 3.76 17.47
CA MET A 65 -16.09 3.69 18.83
C MET A 65 -16.99 4.43 19.82
N TRP A 66 -17.45 5.63 19.46
CA TRP A 66 -18.33 6.45 20.28
C TRP A 66 -19.67 5.76 20.56
N ARG A 67 -20.35 5.25 19.53
CA ARG A 67 -21.62 4.51 19.69
C ARG A 67 -21.47 3.32 20.66
N ARG A 68 -20.44 2.51 20.46
CA ARG A 68 -20.14 1.36 21.33
C ARG A 68 -19.87 1.77 22.78
N TRP A 69 -19.33 2.96 23.01
CA TRP A 69 -19.13 3.47 24.36
C TRP A 69 -20.47 3.93 24.97
N CYS A 70 -21.29 4.67 24.23
CA CYS A 70 -22.62 5.08 24.70
C CYS A 70 -23.55 3.90 25.00
N GLU A 71 -23.46 2.82 24.22
CA GLU A 71 -24.22 1.58 24.45
C GLU A 71 -23.77 0.81 25.70
N LYS A 72 -22.58 1.10 26.23
CA LYS A 72 -22.02 0.48 27.44
C LYS A 72 -22.22 1.34 28.70
N GLN A 73 -22.80 2.53 28.56
CA GLN A 73 -23.20 3.41 29.67
C GLN A 73 -24.66 3.17 30.03
#